data_AF-A0A1M7IF01-F1
#
_entry.id   AF-A0A1M7IF01-F1
#
_cell.length_a   1.000
_cell.length_b   1.000
_cell.length_c   1.000
_cell.angle_alpha   90.00
_cell.angle_beta   90.00
_cell.angle_gamma   90.00
#
_symmetry.space_group_name_H-M   'P 1'
#
loop_
_entity.id
_entity.type
_entity.pdbx_description
1 polymer ?
#
loop_
_entity_poly.entity_id
_entity_poly.type
_entity_poly.pdbx_seq_one_letter_code
_entity_poly.pdbx_strand_id
1 'polypeptide(L)'
;MKKKLSALLGCVLLLNMISIPIPASAQTLTNDTKHYYEDWKETYLRQNPYVKDETQYYVFYGEKEYAEAHSTVEVTVSEAHGYGMLITALMSDYDSEAKNIFDGMYHYYLAHPSSIGSHLMAWQQSDNGKALVDSNGADSATDGDLDIAYALLLADKVWGSSGEINYRQAAELVIDDIMKYDVSHDDNILRLGDWAYDVDKNDKYYTATRASDFIMQYFPVFYEVTGDERWMQLYDNTYSIINHFVEKYQTGLLPDFIIKDSSGEWIPAPANFLENENDGVYEYNSCRVPWRISTDALVGKNEDAKKYAETVNAFIVKETGCNPEKIMAGYTPDGKAVADWDDLCFTAPLMLSAAASGDTKWHDTIRKEVLDIGVDSYFGNTIAMLCLITDDGGWLVPETTAAKLNGDVNNDGEFNVSDVVLFQKWLLAVPNVELKNWKAGDLCEDDRLDVFDMIAMRKHLIAGQSITKEIL
;
A
#
# COMPACT_ATOMS: atom_id res chain seq x y z
N MET A 1 -36.31 -27.03 -35.41
CA MET A 1 -35.55 -25.80 -35.75
C MET A 1 -35.45 -24.95 -34.49
N LYS A 2 -34.21 -24.69 -34.03
CA LYS A 2 -33.69 -23.50 -33.29
C LYS A 2 -34.52 -22.98 -32.08
N LYS A 3 -34.02 -22.77 -30.86
CA LYS A 3 -32.66 -22.64 -30.29
C LYS A 3 -32.77 -22.87 -28.76
N LYS A 4 -31.68 -23.38 -28.16
CA LYS A 4 -31.41 -23.41 -26.72
C LYS A 4 -31.19 -21.99 -26.17
N LEU A 5 -31.61 -21.72 -24.94
CA LEU A 5 -30.84 -20.88 -24.01
C LEU A 5 -31.10 -21.38 -22.58
N SER A 6 -30.08 -22.01 -22.03
CA SER A 6 -29.91 -22.33 -20.61
C SER A 6 -29.41 -21.07 -19.92
N ALA A 7 -30.19 -20.54 -18.97
CA ALA A 7 -29.75 -19.46 -18.08
C ALA A 7 -29.11 -20.08 -16.83
N LEU A 8 -27.87 -19.65 -16.57
CA LEU A 8 -27.12 -19.90 -15.35
C LEU A 8 -27.91 -19.45 -14.12
N LEU A 9 -28.01 -20.32 -13.12
CA LEU A 9 -28.37 -19.96 -11.76
C LEU A 9 -27.08 -19.51 -11.07
N GLY A 10 -26.81 -18.20 -11.06
CA GLY A 10 -25.75 -17.62 -10.24
C GLY A 10 -26.27 -17.39 -8.83
N CYS A 11 -25.71 -18.10 -7.86
CA CYS A 11 -25.92 -17.85 -6.44
C CYS A 11 -25.35 -16.47 -6.08
N VAL A 12 -26.22 -15.52 -5.78
CA VAL A 12 -25.85 -14.29 -5.07
C VAL A 12 -25.77 -14.64 -3.59
N LEU A 13 -24.55 -14.78 -3.07
CA LEU A 13 -24.28 -14.82 -1.64
C LEU A 13 -24.34 -13.39 -1.11
N LEU A 14 -25.46 -13.03 -0.48
CA LEU A 14 -25.58 -11.84 0.35
C LEU A 14 -24.74 -12.08 1.63
N LEU A 15 -23.56 -11.47 1.68
CA LEU A 15 -22.76 -11.33 2.90
C LEU A 15 -23.44 -10.28 3.80
N ASN A 16 -24.28 -10.74 4.74
CA ASN A 16 -24.63 -9.95 5.90
C ASN A 16 -23.37 -9.82 6.78
N MET A 17 -22.59 -8.76 6.58
CA MET A 17 -21.59 -8.35 7.56
C MET A 17 -22.31 -7.79 8.78
N ILE A 18 -22.43 -8.63 9.81
CA ILE A 18 -22.69 -8.14 11.16
C ILE A 18 -21.41 -7.39 11.56
N SER A 19 -21.45 -6.07 11.54
CA SER A 19 -20.41 -5.22 12.13
C SER A 19 -20.38 -5.50 13.64
N ILE A 20 -19.55 -6.46 14.04
CA ILE A 20 -19.13 -6.60 15.42
C ILE A 20 -18.31 -5.35 15.71
N PRO A 21 -18.67 -4.53 16.72
CA PRO A 21 -17.85 -3.39 17.10
C PRO A 21 -16.49 -3.94 17.51
N ILE A 22 -15.44 -3.53 16.78
CA ILE A 22 -14.07 -3.75 17.21
C ILE A 22 -13.96 -3.10 18.58
N PRO A 23 -13.70 -3.87 19.65
CA PRO A 23 -13.33 -3.24 20.91
C PRO A 23 -12.02 -2.52 20.64
N ALA A 24 -12.02 -1.19 20.81
CA ALA A 24 -10.78 -0.42 20.90
C ALA A 24 -10.00 -0.91 22.13
N SER A 25 -9.30 -2.05 22.03
CA SER A 25 -8.13 -2.26 22.86
C SER A 25 -7.09 -1.30 22.31
N ALA A 26 -6.73 -0.30 23.09
CA ALA A 26 -5.67 0.65 22.75
C ALA A 26 -4.51 -0.12 22.11
N GLN A 27 -4.26 0.16 20.84
CA GLN A 27 -3.15 -0.37 20.06
C GLN A 27 -1.88 -0.03 20.84
N THR A 28 -1.30 -1.01 21.51
CA THR A 28 -0.16 -0.74 22.40
C THR A 28 1.03 -1.45 21.80
N LEU A 29 1.72 -0.73 20.91
CA LEU A 29 3.06 -1.10 20.47
C LEU A 29 3.89 -1.49 21.71
N THR A 30 4.56 -2.63 21.62
CA THR A 30 5.43 -3.15 22.67
C THR A 30 6.59 -2.18 22.91
N ASN A 31 7.23 -2.28 24.08
CA ASN A 31 8.42 -1.46 24.35
C ASN A 31 9.57 -1.82 23.42
N ASP A 32 9.66 -3.08 22.99
CA ASP A 32 10.69 -3.55 22.06
C ASP A 32 10.52 -2.87 20.69
N THR A 33 9.29 -2.84 20.15
CA THR A 33 8.99 -2.13 18.90
C THR A 33 9.24 -0.62 19.01
N LYS A 34 8.90 0.00 20.14
CA LYS A 34 9.20 1.42 20.38
C LYS A 34 10.69 1.70 20.42
N HIS A 35 11.47 0.85 21.09
CA HIS A 35 12.91 0.99 21.14
C HIS A 35 13.53 0.81 19.75
N TYR A 36 13.09 -0.19 19.01
CA TYR A 36 13.51 -0.42 17.63
C TYR A 36 13.20 0.79 16.74
N TYR A 37 12.04 1.43 16.92
CA TYR A 37 11.69 2.66 16.22
C TYR A 37 12.61 3.82 16.54
N GLU A 38 12.94 4.05 17.80
CA GLU A 38 13.87 5.13 18.18
C GLU A 38 15.25 4.91 17.55
N ASP A 39 15.75 3.67 17.58
CA ASP A 39 17.03 3.31 16.95
C ASP A 39 16.97 3.49 15.42
N TRP A 40 15.87 3.06 14.78
CA TRP A 40 15.63 3.27 13.34
C TRP A 40 15.57 4.76 12.99
N LYS A 41 14.82 5.56 13.76
CA LYS A 41 14.65 7.00 13.54
C LYS A 41 15.98 7.73 13.67
N GLU A 42 16.75 7.45 14.72
CA GLU A 42 18.09 8.02 14.92
C GLU A 42 19.03 7.63 13.77
N THR A 43 18.98 6.37 13.34
CA THR A 43 19.91 5.84 12.34
C THR A 43 19.62 6.34 10.93
N TYR A 44 18.35 6.42 10.51
CA TYR A 44 18.00 6.60 9.09
C TYR A 44 17.30 7.91 8.75
N LEU A 45 16.55 8.50 9.68
CA LEU A 45 15.86 9.76 9.37
C LEU A 45 16.89 10.89 9.26
N ARG A 46 16.85 11.63 8.15
CA ARG A 46 17.74 12.79 7.91
C ARG A 46 16.94 13.99 7.46
N GLN A 47 17.36 15.16 7.93
CA GLN A 47 16.88 16.43 7.41
C GLN A 47 17.72 16.84 6.21
N ASN A 48 17.09 17.32 5.13
CA ASN A 48 17.80 17.90 3.99
C ASN A 48 18.62 19.12 4.45
N PRO A 49 19.96 19.10 4.35
CA PRO A 49 20.78 20.18 4.87
C PRO A 49 20.85 21.38 3.93
N TYR A 50 20.37 21.29 2.69
CA TYR A 50 20.54 22.31 1.65
C TYR A 50 19.33 23.25 1.49
N VAL A 51 18.12 22.80 1.86
CA VAL A 51 16.90 23.61 1.83
C VAL A 51 16.67 24.21 3.23
N LYS A 52 16.50 25.55 3.30
CA LYS A 52 16.38 26.29 4.58
C LYS A 52 15.03 26.94 4.81
N ASP A 53 14.31 27.22 3.74
CA ASP A 53 13.04 27.95 3.79
C ASP A 53 11.82 27.03 3.91
N GLU A 54 12.03 25.71 3.74
CA GLU A 54 11.01 24.66 3.88
C GLU A 54 11.70 23.40 4.45
N THR A 55 11.21 22.91 5.59
CA THR A 55 11.80 21.71 6.22
C THR A 55 11.50 20.50 5.35
N GLN A 56 12.56 19.74 5.03
CA GLN A 56 12.47 18.50 4.27
C GLN A 56 13.17 17.37 5.01
N TYR A 57 12.54 16.20 5.07
CA TYR A 57 13.11 14.97 5.64
C TYR A 57 13.13 13.86 4.59
N TYR A 58 14.08 12.94 4.72
CA TYR A 58 14.18 11.75 3.89
C TYR A 58 14.76 10.58 4.71
N VAL A 59 14.64 9.36 4.19
CA VAL A 59 15.26 8.18 4.79
C VAL A 59 16.59 7.91 4.11
N PHE A 60 17.68 7.98 4.87
CA PHE A 60 19.03 7.75 4.36
C PHE A 60 19.31 6.25 4.23
N TYR A 61 19.40 5.76 2.99
CA TYR A 61 19.73 4.36 2.70
C TYR A 61 21.21 4.12 2.40
N GLY A 62 21.96 5.18 2.12
CA GLY A 62 23.36 5.11 1.71
C GLY A 62 24.27 4.62 2.84
N GLU A 63 25.47 4.15 2.47
CA GLU A 63 26.48 3.76 3.45
C GLU A 63 27.29 4.96 3.99
N LYS A 64 27.42 6.00 3.18
CA LYS A 64 28.30 7.15 3.44
C LYS A 64 27.66 8.45 3.03
N GLU A 65 27.89 9.47 3.82
CA GLU A 65 27.51 10.83 3.46
C GLU A 65 28.54 11.44 2.49
N TYR A 66 28.15 12.49 1.75
CA TYR A 66 29.05 13.20 0.84
C TYR A 66 30.31 13.70 1.57
N ALA A 67 30.15 14.14 2.82
CA ALA A 67 31.25 14.60 3.68
C ALA A 67 32.32 13.54 3.90
N GLU A 68 31.95 12.25 3.87
CA GLU A 68 32.84 11.10 4.08
C GLU A 68 33.39 10.56 2.76
N ALA A 69 32.55 10.50 1.72
CA ALA A 69 32.91 9.96 0.42
C ALA A 69 33.71 10.94 -0.46
N HIS A 70 33.62 12.25 -0.19
CA HIS A 70 34.22 13.33 -0.99
C HIS A 70 33.87 13.25 -2.50
N SER A 71 32.70 12.68 -2.81
CA SER A 71 32.15 12.50 -4.15
C SER A 71 30.63 12.33 -4.04
N THR A 72 29.92 12.45 -5.16
CA THR A 72 28.46 12.25 -5.19
C THR A 72 28.11 10.87 -4.65
N VAL A 73 27.17 10.81 -3.71
CA VAL A 73 26.68 9.58 -3.10
C VAL A 73 25.17 9.50 -3.22
N GLU A 74 24.66 8.32 -3.47
CA GLU A 74 23.23 8.04 -3.42
C GLU A 74 22.78 8.09 -1.95
N VAL A 75 21.68 8.79 -1.68
CA VAL A 75 21.24 9.06 -0.30
C VAL A 75 19.86 8.53 0.01
N THR A 76 18.97 8.45 -0.97
CA THR A 76 17.62 7.88 -0.79
C THR A 76 17.07 7.34 -2.11
N VAL A 77 16.04 6.52 -1.98
CA VAL A 77 15.21 6.02 -3.07
C VAL A 77 13.75 6.21 -2.68
N SER A 78 12.84 6.29 -3.66
CA SER A 78 11.40 6.48 -3.39
C SER A 78 10.83 5.36 -2.50
N GLU A 79 11.37 4.15 -2.59
CA GLU A 79 11.07 3.04 -1.67
C GLU A 79 11.36 3.39 -0.20
N ALA A 80 12.58 3.86 0.09
CA ALA A 80 12.99 4.27 1.42
C ALA A 80 12.14 5.41 1.93
N HIS A 81 11.79 6.33 1.04
CA HIS A 81 10.95 7.47 1.35
C HIS A 81 9.52 7.03 1.70
N GLY A 82 8.93 6.16 0.90
CA GLY A 82 7.62 5.54 1.15
C GLY A 82 7.58 4.81 2.49
N TYR A 83 8.60 3.98 2.79
CA TYR A 83 8.73 3.32 4.10
C TYR A 83 8.77 4.31 5.26
N GLY A 84 9.57 5.37 5.16
CA GLY A 84 9.65 6.36 6.22
C GLY A 84 8.34 7.12 6.43
N MET A 85 7.60 7.41 5.36
CA MET A 85 6.27 8.02 5.47
C MET A 85 5.29 7.08 6.17
N LEU A 86 5.28 5.79 5.81
CA LEU A 86 4.46 4.76 6.48
C LEU A 86 4.80 4.67 7.96
N ILE A 87 6.09 4.46 8.30
CA ILE A 87 6.55 4.35 9.70
C ILE A 87 6.15 5.59 10.49
N THR A 88 6.37 6.78 9.94
CA THR A 88 6.06 8.04 10.63
C THR A 88 4.57 8.17 10.93
N ALA A 89 3.69 7.86 9.97
CA ALA A 89 2.25 7.91 10.19
C ALA A 89 1.78 6.84 11.20
N LEU A 90 2.31 5.62 11.12
CA LEU A 90 1.97 4.50 12.00
C LEU A 90 2.46 4.69 13.44
N MET A 91 3.53 5.46 13.64
CA MET A 91 4.11 5.75 14.97
C MET A 91 3.58 7.03 15.61
N SER A 92 2.61 7.71 14.98
CA SER A 92 2.09 9.02 15.38
C SER A 92 1.50 9.10 16.80
N ASP A 93 0.92 8.01 17.31
CA ASP A 93 0.43 7.94 18.69
C ASP A 93 1.57 7.89 19.73
N TYR A 94 2.77 7.47 19.31
CA TYR A 94 3.95 7.36 20.15
C TYR A 94 4.88 8.58 20.00
N ASP A 95 5.22 8.96 18.76
CA ASP A 95 6.13 10.05 18.48
C ASP A 95 5.39 11.37 18.27
N SER A 96 5.54 12.28 19.24
CA SER A 96 4.95 13.62 19.17
C SER A 96 5.49 14.51 18.04
N GLU A 97 6.64 14.16 17.44
CA GLU A 97 7.21 14.86 16.29
C GLU A 97 6.73 14.30 14.94
N ALA A 98 6.04 13.16 14.94
CA ALA A 98 5.69 12.41 13.74
C ALA A 98 5.03 13.27 12.66
N LYS A 99 4.08 14.13 13.04
CA LYS A 99 3.41 15.02 12.08
C LYS A 99 4.40 15.96 11.37
N ASN A 100 5.29 16.60 12.11
CA ASN A 100 6.26 17.54 11.54
C ASN A 100 7.27 16.83 10.63
N ILE A 101 7.66 15.62 11.02
CA ILE A 101 8.54 14.77 10.22
C ILE A 101 7.83 14.39 8.92
N PHE A 102 6.59 13.90 9.02
CA PHE A 102 5.79 13.51 7.86
C PHE A 102 5.58 14.67 6.89
N ASP A 103 5.22 15.85 7.40
CA ASP A 103 5.04 17.06 6.58
C ASP A 103 6.35 17.42 5.86
N GLY A 104 7.51 17.31 6.52
CA GLY A 104 8.79 17.52 5.86
C GLY A 104 9.15 16.41 4.87
N MET A 105 8.76 15.16 5.10
CA MET A 105 8.90 14.09 4.10
C MET A 105 8.01 14.35 2.88
N TYR A 106 6.80 14.87 3.08
CA TYR A 106 5.92 15.29 2.00
C TYR A 106 6.54 16.40 1.15
N HIS A 107 7.13 17.43 1.78
CA HIS A 107 7.85 18.48 1.05
C HIS A 107 9.06 17.95 0.28
N TYR A 108 9.78 16.97 0.83
CA TYR A 108 10.87 16.31 0.11
C TYR A 108 10.37 15.58 -1.13
N TYR A 109 9.28 14.82 -1.00
CA TYR A 109 8.62 14.13 -2.11
C TYR A 109 8.21 15.12 -3.22
N LEU A 110 7.56 16.24 -2.87
CA LEU A 110 7.16 17.26 -3.84
C LEU A 110 8.33 17.92 -4.57
N ALA A 111 9.53 17.91 -3.98
CA ALA A 111 10.72 18.49 -4.59
C ALA A 111 11.38 17.57 -5.63
N HIS A 112 10.98 16.29 -5.70
CA HIS A 112 11.58 15.27 -6.56
C HIS A 112 10.50 14.53 -7.39
N PRO A 113 9.69 15.23 -8.19
CA PRO A 113 8.66 14.59 -9.00
C PRO A 113 9.28 13.76 -10.11
N SER A 114 8.60 12.68 -10.50
CA SER A 114 8.93 11.97 -11.72
C SER A 114 8.72 12.85 -12.96
N SER A 115 9.51 12.59 -14.00
CA SER A 115 9.46 13.24 -15.29
C SER A 115 8.29 12.79 -16.17
N ILE A 116 7.63 11.68 -15.80
CA ILE A 116 6.49 11.08 -16.52
C ILE A 116 5.19 11.30 -15.74
N GLY A 117 5.08 10.73 -14.54
CA GLY A 117 3.99 11.02 -13.60
C GLY A 117 4.33 12.18 -12.68
N SER A 118 3.72 13.35 -12.87
CA SER A 118 4.10 14.55 -12.10
C SER A 118 3.77 14.48 -10.61
N HIS A 119 2.91 13.56 -10.19
CA HIS A 119 2.64 13.26 -8.79
C HIS A 119 3.32 11.96 -8.32
N LEU A 120 4.11 11.29 -9.16
CA LEU A 120 4.97 10.18 -8.76
C LEU A 120 6.33 10.74 -8.33
N MET A 121 7.11 9.94 -7.61
CA MET A 121 8.43 10.36 -7.12
C MET A 121 9.54 9.82 -8.01
N ALA A 122 10.53 10.66 -8.34
CA ALA A 122 11.75 10.18 -8.95
C ALA A 122 12.41 9.12 -8.05
N TRP A 123 12.79 7.99 -8.63
CA TRP A 123 13.08 6.79 -7.85
C TRP A 123 14.34 6.87 -6.99
N GLN A 124 15.31 7.75 -7.30
CA GLN A 124 16.57 7.86 -6.56
C GLN A 124 17.10 9.30 -6.51
N GLN A 125 17.62 9.68 -5.34
CA GLN A 125 18.30 10.95 -5.14
C GLN A 125 19.72 10.76 -4.59
N SER A 126 20.60 11.65 -5.02
CA SER A 126 22.01 11.70 -4.60
C SER A 126 22.38 13.05 -3.99
N ASP A 127 23.29 13.05 -3.02
CA ASP A 127 23.97 14.25 -2.53
C ASP A 127 25.22 14.53 -3.37
N ASN A 128 25.27 15.68 -4.03
CA ASN A 128 26.42 16.14 -4.80
C ASN A 128 27.32 17.17 -4.06
N GLY A 129 27.09 17.35 -2.76
CA GLY A 129 27.79 18.29 -1.88
C GLY A 129 27.25 19.72 -1.93
N LYS A 130 26.15 19.96 -2.67
CA LYS A 130 25.50 21.27 -2.82
C LYS A 130 23.98 21.20 -2.76
N ALA A 131 23.42 20.09 -3.19
CA ALA A 131 22.00 19.81 -3.19
C ALA A 131 21.78 18.29 -3.20
N LEU A 132 20.61 17.88 -2.74
CA LEU A 132 20.06 16.57 -3.07
C LEU A 132 19.40 16.71 -4.44
N VAL A 133 19.74 15.82 -5.36
CA VAL A 133 19.32 15.88 -6.77
C VAL A 133 18.90 14.51 -7.25
N ASP A 134 17.93 14.44 -8.16
CA ASP A 134 17.55 13.20 -8.82
C ASP A 134 18.75 12.59 -9.56
N SER A 135 18.92 11.29 -9.42
CA SER A 135 20.02 10.51 -9.99
C SER A 135 19.50 9.24 -10.67
N ASN A 136 20.27 8.73 -11.64
CA ASN A 136 19.90 7.56 -12.44
C ASN A 136 18.53 7.69 -13.15
N GLY A 137 18.21 8.92 -13.60
CA GLY A 137 16.94 9.26 -14.21
C GLY A 137 16.06 10.05 -13.25
N ALA A 138 14.88 10.45 -13.72
CA ALA A 138 13.85 11.04 -12.89
C ALA A 138 12.53 10.31 -13.15
N ASP A 139 12.60 9.01 -13.43
CA ASP A 139 11.43 8.15 -13.60
C ASP A 139 11.09 7.52 -12.25
N SER A 140 9.89 6.97 -12.10
CA SER A 140 9.40 6.45 -10.82
C SER A 140 9.67 4.96 -10.61
N ALA A 141 9.43 4.50 -9.37
CA ALA A 141 9.40 3.09 -9.00
C ALA A 141 8.09 2.82 -8.25
N THR A 142 7.31 1.86 -8.76
CA THR A 142 5.91 1.67 -8.39
C THR A 142 5.70 1.34 -6.91
N ASP A 143 6.59 0.59 -6.27
CA ASP A 143 6.51 0.28 -4.84
C ASP A 143 6.64 1.54 -3.96
N GLY A 144 7.58 2.42 -4.29
CA GLY A 144 7.72 3.70 -3.60
C GLY A 144 6.47 4.57 -3.73
N ASP A 145 5.91 4.66 -4.94
CA ASP A 145 4.69 5.45 -5.19
C ASP A 145 3.46 4.87 -4.46
N LEU A 146 3.30 3.55 -4.46
CA LEU A 146 2.25 2.84 -3.72
C LEU A 146 2.31 3.13 -2.21
N ASP A 147 3.50 3.06 -1.61
CA ASP A 147 3.70 3.35 -0.20
C ASP A 147 3.47 4.82 0.13
N ILE A 148 3.92 5.76 -0.72
CA ILE A 148 3.65 7.21 -0.56
C ILE A 148 2.16 7.50 -0.59
N ALA A 149 1.43 6.95 -1.58
CA ALA A 149 -0.02 7.11 -1.70
C ALA A 149 -0.75 6.60 -0.46
N TYR A 150 -0.42 5.40 0.01
CA TYR A 150 -1.04 4.83 1.20
C TYR A 150 -0.68 5.61 2.48
N ALA A 151 0.57 6.05 2.61
CA ALA A 151 1.01 6.85 3.75
C ALA A 151 0.29 8.21 3.82
N LEU A 152 -0.01 8.84 2.68
CA LEU A 152 -0.83 10.06 2.63
C LEU A 152 -2.28 9.81 3.09
N LEU A 153 -2.86 8.66 2.76
CA LEU A 153 -4.16 8.26 3.31
C LEU A 153 -4.11 7.97 4.82
N LEU A 154 -3.01 7.42 5.32
CA LEU A 154 -2.78 7.28 6.76
C LEU A 154 -2.68 8.66 7.44
N ALA A 155 -1.98 9.61 6.84
CA ALA A 155 -1.88 10.97 7.34
C ALA A 155 -3.25 11.67 7.39
N ASP A 156 -4.09 11.48 6.38
CA ASP A 156 -5.48 11.95 6.41
C ASP A 156 -6.26 11.35 7.58
N LYS A 157 -6.15 10.03 7.79
CA LYS A 157 -6.81 9.36 8.93
C LYS A 157 -6.34 9.91 10.28
N VAL A 158 -5.03 10.08 10.47
CA VAL A 158 -4.43 10.40 11.77
C VAL A 158 -4.53 11.89 12.09
N TRP A 159 -4.28 12.76 11.12
CA TRP A 159 -4.17 14.21 11.34
C TRP A 159 -5.26 15.03 10.65
N GLY A 160 -6.03 14.43 9.72
CA GLY A 160 -7.04 15.12 8.92
C GLY A 160 -6.44 16.01 7.83
N SER A 161 -7.25 16.34 6.82
CA SER A 161 -6.82 17.12 5.65
C SER A 161 -7.28 18.59 5.63
N SER A 162 -7.70 19.14 6.76
CA SER A 162 -8.12 20.56 6.86
C SER A 162 -6.99 21.53 7.20
N GLY A 163 -5.75 21.01 7.29
CA GLY A 163 -4.55 21.78 7.64
C GLY A 163 -3.89 22.46 6.45
N GLU A 164 -2.59 22.75 6.59
CA GLU A 164 -1.77 23.32 5.51
C GLU A 164 -1.60 22.33 4.34
N ILE A 165 -1.45 21.05 4.66
CA ILE A 165 -1.38 19.97 3.68
C ILE A 165 -2.74 19.27 3.66
N ASN A 166 -3.33 19.16 2.47
CA ASN A 166 -4.50 18.33 2.22
C ASN A 166 -4.02 16.93 1.82
N TYR A 167 -3.77 16.06 2.81
CA TYR A 167 -3.22 14.72 2.58
C TYR A 167 -4.13 13.85 1.71
N ARG A 168 -5.45 13.97 1.88
CA ARG A 168 -6.44 13.24 1.08
C ARG A 168 -6.32 13.59 -0.39
N GLN A 169 -6.31 14.88 -0.71
CA GLN A 169 -6.16 15.34 -2.09
C GLN A 169 -4.80 14.94 -2.67
N ALA A 170 -3.73 15.06 -1.88
CA ALA A 170 -2.41 14.61 -2.31
C ALA A 170 -2.42 13.10 -2.65
N ALA A 171 -2.98 12.26 -1.77
CA ALA A 171 -3.12 10.83 -2.01
C ALA A 171 -3.89 10.52 -3.28
N GLU A 172 -5.04 11.16 -3.50
CA GLU A 172 -5.88 10.97 -4.70
C GLU A 172 -5.10 11.28 -5.98
N LEU A 173 -4.28 12.33 -5.99
CA LEU A 173 -3.42 12.68 -7.14
C LEU A 173 -2.35 11.62 -7.42
N VAL A 174 -1.71 11.07 -6.38
CA VAL A 174 -0.72 9.99 -6.54
C VAL A 174 -1.43 8.72 -7.03
N ILE A 175 -2.57 8.34 -6.44
CA ILE A 175 -3.35 7.15 -6.82
C ILE A 175 -3.79 7.23 -8.29
N ASP A 176 -4.24 8.40 -8.75
CA ASP A 176 -4.62 8.62 -10.14
C ASP A 176 -3.43 8.46 -11.10
N ASP A 177 -2.25 8.98 -10.75
CA ASP A 177 -1.04 8.81 -11.55
C ASP A 177 -0.52 7.37 -11.53
N ILE A 178 -0.59 6.65 -10.40
CA ILE A 178 -0.26 5.21 -10.35
C ILE A 178 -1.18 4.42 -11.27
N MET A 179 -2.50 4.63 -11.17
CA MET A 179 -3.47 3.93 -12.03
C MET A 179 -3.23 4.25 -13.52
N LYS A 180 -2.76 5.45 -13.84
CA LYS A 180 -2.47 5.85 -15.21
C LYS A 180 -1.17 5.26 -15.73
N TYR A 181 -0.08 5.41 -14.99
CA TYR A 181 1.27 5.15 -15.49
C TYR A 181 1.83 3.80 -15.05
N ASP A 182 1.50 3.36 -13.83
CA ASP A 182 2.06 2.16 -13.21
C ASP A 182 1.17 0.94 -13.33
N VAL A 183 -0.05 1.07 -13.87
CA VAL A 183 -0.93 -0.08 -14.13
C VAL A 183 -0.98 -0.37 -15.63
N SER A 184 -0.63 -1.59 -16.01
CA SER A 184 -0.90 -2.11 -17.36
C SER A 184 -2.35 -2.56 -17.46
N HIS A 185 -3.16 -1.88 -18.28
CA HIS A 185 -4.56 -2.24 -18.48
C HIS A 185 -4.79 -3.41 -19.45
N ASP A 186 -3.77 -3.81 -20.21
CA ASP A 186 -3.87 -4.95 -21.13
C ASP A 186 -3.82 -6.28 -20.36
N ASP A 187 -2.95 -6.35 -19.36
CA ASP A 187 -2.74 -7.55 -18.53
C ASP A 187 -3.25 -7.40 -17.09
N ASN A 188 -3.73 -6.21 -16.70
CA ASN A 188 -4.12 -5.84 -15.33
C ASN A 188 -3.05 -6.19 -14.30
N ILE A 189 -1.82 -5.74 -14.55
CA ILE A 189 -0.66 -5.91 -13.65
C ILE A 189 -0.07 -4.55 -13.28
N LEU A 190 0.66 -4.51 -12.17
CA LEU A 190 1.56 -3.41 -11.88
C LEU A 190 2.76 -3.48 -12.84
N ARG A 191 3.22 -2.31 -13.25
CA ARG A 191 4.49 -2.11 -13.94
C ARG A 191 5.60 -1.97 -12.89
N LEU A 192 6.84 -1.90 -13.37
CA LEU A 192 8.02 -1.73 -12.52
C LEU A 192 8.25 -0.26 -12.10
N GLY A 193 7.61 0.65 -12.81
CA GLY A 193 7.71 2.11 -12.68
C GLY A 193 7.09 2.77 -13.92
N ASP A 194 6.89 4.09 -13.86
CA ASP A 194 6.19 4.82 -14.92
C ASP A 194 6.93 4.83 -16.26
N TRP A 195 8.24 4.60 -16.26
CA TRP A 195 9.05 4.42 -17.47
C TRP A 195 8.62 3.22 -18.32
N ALA A 196 7.91 2.25 -17.74
CA ALA A 196 7.34 1.12 -18.46
C ALA A 196 5.94 1.40 -19.06
N TYR A 197 5.41 2.63 -18.91
CA TYR A 197 4.09 3.01 -19.39
C TYR A 197 3.93 2.97 -20.91
N ASP A 198 4.87 3.58 -21.64
CA ASP A 198 4.80 3.77 -23.11
C ASP A 198 5.83 2.92 -23.88
N VAL A 199 6.27 1.81 -23.28
CA VAL A 199 7.16 0.86 -23.97
C VAL A 199 6.39 0.09 -25.05
N ASP A 200 7.09 -0.32 -26.11
CA ASP A 200 6.50 -1.12 -27.20
C ASP A 200 5.94 -2.44 -26.65
N LYS A 201 4.86 -2.97 -27.24
CA LYS A 201 4.27 -4.25 -26.80
C LYS A 201 5.20 -5.45 -26.92
N ASN A 202 6.25 -5.34 -27.74
CA ASN A 202 7.29 -6.36 -27.87
C ASN A 202 8.50 -6.11 -26.95
N ASP A 203 8.49 -5.04 -26.16
CA ASP A 203 9.51 -4.79 -25.15
C ASP A 203 9.40 -5.83 -24.02
N LYS A 204 10.54 -6.26 -23.49
CA LYS A 204 10.60 -7.26 -22.42
C LYS A 204 9.96 -6.78 -21.13
N TYR A 205 9.86 -5.47 -20.91
CA TYR A 205 9.23 -4.88 -19.72
C TYR A 205 7.71 -4.72 -19.86
N TYR A 206 7.15 -4.91 -21.05
CA TYR A 206 5.72 -4.65 -21.31
C TYR A 206 4.79 -5.51 -20.43
N THR A 207 5.18 -6.75 -20.18
CA THR A 207 4.44 -7.74 -19.37
C THR A 207 5.12 -8.04 -18.03
N ALA A 208 6.04 -7.19 -17.59
CA ALA A 208 6.83 -7.43 -16.39
C ALA A 208 6.17 -6.79 -15.17
N THR A 209 6.18 -7.54 -14.06
CA THR A 209 5.76 -7.05 -12.75
C THR A 209 6.75 -7.56 -11.71
N ARG A 210 6.89 -6.82 -10.60
CA ARG A 210 7.73 -7.21 -9.47
C ARG A 210 6.85 -7.74 -8.34
N ALA A 211 7.19 -8.90 -7.80
CA ALA A 211 6.31 -9.58 -6.84
C ALA A 211 6.17 -8.82 -5.51
N SER A 212 7.20 -8.08 -5.10
CA SER A 212 7.18 -7.25 -3.89
C SER A 212 6.17 -6.10 -3.94
N ASP A 213 5.71 -5.73 -5.13
CA ASP A 213 4.78 -4.62 -5.35
C ASP A 213 3.32 -5.10 -5.19
N PHE A 214 3.12 -6.40 -4.95
CA PHE A 214 1.82 -7.01 -4.65
C PHE A 214 1.38 -6.69 -3.21
N ILE A 215 1.18 -5.40 -2.93
CA ILE A 215 0.75 -4.87 -1.64
C ILE A 215 -0.77 -4.93 -1.56
N MET A 216 -1.29 -6.16 -1.43
CA MET A 216 -2.70 -6.49 -1.68
C MET A 216 -3.70 -5.64 -0.90
N GLN A 217 -3.40 -5.30 0.35
CA GLN A 217 -4.26 -4.46 1.17
C GLN A 217 -4.47 -3.02 0.65
N TYR A 218 -3.62 -2.53 -0.27
CA TYR A 218 -3.72 -1.16 -0.79
C TYR A 218 -4.81 -1.03 -1.84
N PHE A 219 -5.02 -2.05 -2.69
CA PHE A 219 -5.92 -1.92 -3.83
C PHE A 219 -7.39 -1.74 -3.41
N PRO A 220 -7.93 -2.47 -2.41
CA PRO A 220 -9.28 -2.20 -1.91
C PRO A 220 -9.41 -0.80 -1.31
N VAL A 221 -8.36 -0.31 -0.63
CA VAL A 221 -8.34 1.05 -0.08
C VAL A 221 -8.38 2.09 -1.20
N PHE A 222 -7.57 1.93 -2.24
CA PHE A 222 -7.58 2.83 -3.40
C PHE A 222 -8.89 2.77 -4.17
N TYR A 223 -9.51 1.60 -4.28
CA TYR A 223 -10.87 1.45 -4.81
C TYR A 223 -11.88 2.26 -3.98
N GLU A 224 -11.87 2.13 -2.66
CA GLU A 224 -12.82 2.84 -1.81
C GLU A 224 -12.61 4.36 -1.82
N VAL A 225 -11.37 4.82 -1.99
CA VAL A 225 -11.03 6.24 -2.11
C VAL A 225 -11.49 6.84 -3.44
N THR A 226 -11.28 6.12 -4.55
CA THR A 226 -11.48 6.66 -5.91
C THR A 226 -12.80 6.25 -6.57
N GLY A 227 -13.40 5.14 -6.13
CA GLY A 227 -14.49 4.46 -6.82
C GLY A 227 -14.08 3.75 -8.13
N ASP A 228 -12.79 3.63 -8.41
CA ASP A 228 -12.28 3.06 -9.66
C ASP A 228 -12.13 1.53 -9.58
N GLU A 229 -13.06 0.82 -10.22
CA GLU A 229 -13.12 -0.65 -10.28
C GLU A 229 -11.85 -1.31 -10.87
N ARG A 230 -10.98 -0.55 -11.58
CA ARG A 230 -9.70 -1.06 -12.08
C ARG A 230 -8.78 -1.55 -10.96
N TRP A 231 -8.87 -0.95 -9.77
CA TRP A 231 -8.13 -1.43 -8.59
C TRP A 231 -8.54 -2.84 -8.16
N MET A 232 -9.84 -3.15 -8.22
CA MET A 232 -10.33 -4.49 -7.90
C MET A 232 -9.99 -5.50 -9.00
N GLN A 233 -9.96 -5.08 -10.27
CA GLN A 233 -9.48 -5.93 -11.37
C GLN A 233 -8.00 -6.29 -11.20
N LEU A 234 -7.18 -5.31 -10.81
CA LEU A 234 -5.77 -5.51 -10.48
C LEU A 234 -5.61 -6.44 -9.26
N TYR A 235 -6.41 -6.25 -8.20
CA TYR A 235 -6.43 -7.12 -7.02
C TYR A 235 -6.71 -8.58 -7.36
N ASP A 236 -7.78 -8.84 -8.11
CA ASP A 236 -8.17 -10.19 -8.50
C ASP A 236 -7.12 -10.87 -9.39
N ASN A 237 -6.58 -10.13 -10.37
CA ASN A 237 -5.55 -10.66 -11.26
C ASN A 237 -4.22 -10.91 -10.52
N THR A 238 -3.85 -10.04 -9.60
CA THR A 238 -2.64 -10.21 -8.79
C THR A 238 -2.74 -11.45 -7.90
N TYR A 239 -3.90 -11.72 -7.28
CA TYR A 239 -4.13 -12.99 -6.60
C TYR A 239 -4.11 -14.20 -7.53
N SER A 240 -4.60 -14.07 -8.76
CA SER A 240 -4.46 -15.14 -9.75
C SER A 240 -2.99 -15.46 -10.05
N ILE A 241 -2.11 -14.45 -10.08
CA ILE A 241 -0.66 -14.65 -10.26
C ILE A 241 -0.06 -15.31 -9.02
N ILE A 242 -0.33 -14.77 -7.82
CA ILE A 242 0.14 -15.34 -6.55
C ILE A 242 -0.25 -16.82 -6.43
N ASN A 243 -1.53 -17.13 -6.65
CA ASN A 243 -2.06 -18.49 -6.59
C ASN A 243 -1.43 -19.42 -7.63
N HIS A 244 -1.15 -18.92 -8.85
CA HIS A 244 -0.44 -19.70 -9.86
C HIS A 244 0.94 -20.19 -9.35
N PHE A 245 1.74 -19.30 -8.77
CA PHE A 245 3.06 -19.67 -8.23
C PHE A 245 2.96 -20.58 -7.01
N VAL A 246 2.04 -20.29 -6.08
CA VAL A 246 1.76 -21.12 -4.90
C VAL A 246 1.42 -22.56 -5.33
N GLU A 247 0.54 -22.74 -6.33
CA GLU A 247 0.11 -24.06 -6.79
C GLU A 247 1.20 -24.80 -7.57
N LYS A 248 1.98 -24.06 -8.38
CA LYS A 248 3.03 -24.62 -9.23
C LYS A 248 4.24 -25.11 -8.43
N TYR A 249 4.71 -24.31 -7.46
CA TYR A 249 5.94 -24.60 -6.73
C TYR A 249 5.71 -25.14 -5.31
N GLN A 250 4.54 -24.90 -4.71
CA GLN A 250 4.16 -25.39 -3.38
C GLN A 250 5.05 -24.91 -2.22
N THR A 251 5.90 -23.91 -2.46
CA THR A 251 6.75 -23.26 -1.45
C THR A 251 6.18 -21.95 -0.95
N GLY A 252 5.28 -21.31 -1.71
CA GLY A 252 4.83 -19.94 -1.45
C GLY A 252 5.89 -18.88 -1.77
N LEU A 253 7.03 -19.26 -2.35
CA LEU A 253 8.06 -18.32 -2.79
C LEU A 253 7.68 -17.77 -4.18
N LEU A 254 7.66 -16.45 -4.32
CA LEU A 254 7.53 -15.77 -5.60
C LEU A 254 8.91 -15.24 -6.04
N PRO A 255 9.20 -15.20 -7.34
CA PRO A 255 10.44 -14.62 -7.85
C PRO A 255 10.39 -13.08 -7.83
N ASP A 256 11.56 -12.44 -7.82
CA ASP A 256 11.71 -10.98 -7.81
C ASP A 256 10.94 -10.35 -8.96
N PHE A 257 11.16 -10.83 -10.18
CA PHE A 257 10.43 -10.39 -11.36
C PHE A 257 9.64 -11.53 -12.00
N ILE A 258 8.42 -11.21 -12.41
CA ILE A 258 7.49 -12.11 -13.09
C ILE A 258 7.22 -11.55 -14.49
N ILE A 259 7.26 -12.39 -15.50
CA ILE A 259 6.94 -12.04 -16.88
C ILE A 259 5.91 -13.01 -17.47
N LYS A 260 5.26 -12.61 -18.57
CA LYS A 260 4.42 -13.50 -19.36
C LYS A 260 5.21 -14.10 -20.51
N ASP A 261 5.22 -15.42 -20.62
CA ASP A 261 5.89 -16.11 -21.72
C ASP A 261 5.06 -16.12 -23.01
N SER A 262 5.63 -16.66 -24.10
CA SER A 262 4.94 -16.73 -25.39
C SER A 262 3.66 -17.57 -25.41
N SER A 263 3.44 -18.42 -24.41
CA SER A 263 2.22 -19.21 -24.25
C SER A 263 1.14 -18.46 -23.46
N GLY A 264 1.49 -17.33 -22.85
CA GLY A 264 0.64 -16.54 -21.96
C GLY A 264 0.76 -16.93 -20.49
N GLU A 265 1.71 -17.79 -20.12
CA GLU A 265 1.93 -18.26 -18.75
C GLU A 265 2.81 -17.27 -17.98
N TRP A 266 2.47 -17.01 -16.71
CA TRP A 266 3.30 -16.24 -15.81
C TRP A 266 4.47 -17.10 -15.32
N ILE A 267 5.69 -16.63 -15.56
CA ILE A 267 6.92 -17.36 -15.22
C ILE A 267 7.91 -16.43 -14.50
N PRO A 268 8.86 -16.98 -13.74
CA PRO A 268 10.00 -16.18 -13.28
C PRO A 268 10.73 -15.53 -14.45
N ALA A 269 11.16 -14.29 -14.27
CA ALA A 269 12.01 -13.59 -15.23
C ALA A 269 13.34 -14.36 -15.46
N PRO A 270 13.95 -14.22 -16.65
CA PRO A 270 15.29 -14.78 -16.87
C PRO A 270 16.34 -14.03 -16.03
N ALA A 271 17.47 -14.68 -15.77
CA ALA A 271 18.63 -14.04 -15.14
C ALA A 271 19.06 -12.76 -15.89
N ASN A 272 19.40 -11.71 -15.15
CA ASN A 272 19.79 -10.38 -15.64
C ASN A 272 18.69 -9.74 -16.52
N PHE A 273 17.43 -9.96 -16.15
CA PHE A 273 16.29 -9.31 -16.76
C PHE A 273 16.31 -7.80 -16.51
N LEU A 274 16.58 -7.38 -15.28
CA LEU A 274 16.70 -5.98 -14.86
C LEU A 274 17.89 -5.75 -13.94
N GLU A 275 18.05 -6.53 -12.87
CA GLU A 275 18.97 -6.19 -11.77
C GLU A 275 20.19 -7.11 -11.73
N ASN A 276 19.98 -8.42 -11.62
CA ASN A 276 21.07 -9.36 -11.42
C ASN A 276 20.73 -10.80 -11.90
N GLU A 277 21.65 -11.75 -11.68
CA GLU A 277 21.47 -13.14 -12.14
C GLU A 277 20.33 -13.90 -11.45
N ASN A 278 19.83 -13.38 -10.34
CA ASN A 278 18.78 -13.93 -9.49
C ASN A 278 17.39 -13.30 -9.71
N ASP A 279 17.19 -12.45 -10.73
CA ASP A 279 15.89 -11.81 -11.03
C ASP A 279 14.68 -12.76 -11.11
N GLY A 280 14.92 -14.05 -11.40
CA GLY A 280 13.90 -15.11 -11.45
C GLY A 280 13.78 -15.95 -10.18
N VAL A 281 14.36 -15.52 -9.05
CA VAL A 281 14.32 -16.23 -7.77
C VAL A 281 13.76 -15.33 -6.67
N TYR A 282 13.40 -15.91 -5.53
CA TYR A 282 13.04 -15.17 -4.34
C TYR A 282 14.33 -14.58 -3.73
N GLU A 283 14.59 -13.29 -3.95
CA GLU A 283 15.79 -12.58 -3.49
C GLU A 283 15.44 -11.23 -2.83
N TYR A 284 16.26 -10.19 -2.99
CA TYR A 284 16.17 -8.94 -2.22
C TYR A 284 14.93 -8.11 -2.56
N ASN A 285 14.30 -8.30 -3.73
CA ASN A 285 12.97 -7.75 -3.92
C ASN A 285 11.93 -8.59 -3.17
N SER A 286 11.90 -9.89 -3.45
CA SER A 286 10.82 -10.77 -2.97
C SER A 286 10.86 -11.06 -1.49
N CYS A 287 11.96 -10.77 -0.79
CA CYS A 287 12.03 -10.90 0.67
C CYS A 287 10.88 -10.16 1.38
N ARG A 288 10.33 -9.11 0.75
CA ARG A 288 9.18 -8.32 1.22
C ARG A 288 7.83 -9.02 1.04
N VAL A 289 7.71 -9.96 0.10
CA VAL A 289 6.43 -10.59 -0.30
C VAL A 289 5.70 -11.26 0.89
N PRO A 290 6.37 -12.00 1.80
CA PRO A 290 5.71 -12.56 2.97
C PRO A 290 5.03 -11.52 3.85
N TRP A 291 5.64 -10.35 4.02
CA TRP A 291 5.03 -9.23 4.74
C TRP A 291 3.85 -8.66 3.95
N ARG A 292 4.07 -8.28 2.68
CA ARG A 292 3.05 -7.59 1.87
C ARG A 292 1.77 -8.41 1.70
N ILE A 293 1.89 -9.71 1.43
CA ILE A 293 0.72 -10.59 1.24
C ILE A 293 0.11 -11.01 2.58
N SER A 294 0.91 -11.42 3.57
CA SER A 294 0.35 -11.90 4.86
C SER A 294 -0.36 -10.80 5.65
N THR A 295 0.01 -9.53 5.43
CA THR A 295 -0.72 -8.41 6.02
C THR A 295 -2.19 -8.39 5.57
N ASP A 296 -2.50 -8.76 4.32
CA ASP A 296 -3.90 -8.82 3.86
C ASP A 296 -4.67 -10.00 4.49
N ALA A 297 -3.99 -11.05 4.96
CA ALA A 297 -4.62 -12.09 5.78
C ALA A 297 -4.92 -11.62 7.21
N LEU A 298 -4.01 -10.85 7.80
CA LEU A 298 -4.13 -10.35 9.18
C LEU A 298 -5.14 -9.21 9.30
N VAL A 299 -5.10 -8.28 8.35
CA VAL A 299 -5.87 -7.03 8.36
C VAL A 299 -7.11 -7.14 7.49
N GLY A 300 -6.94 -7.48 6.21
CA GLY A 300 -8.02 -7.63 5.23
C GLY A 300 -8.84 -8.93 5.38
N LYS A 301 -8.30 -9.92 6.09
CA LYS A 301 -8.90 -11.26 6.29
C LYS A 301 -9.12 -12.02 4.96
N ASN A 302 -8.24 -11.81 3.99
CA ASN A 302 -8.29 -12.49 2.71
C ASN A 302 -7.84 -13.97 2.83
N GLU A 303 -8.65 -14.90 2.30
CA GLU A 303 -8.37 -16.34 2.40
C GLU A 303 -7.25 -16.81 1.44
N ASP A 304 -7.06 -16.17 0.28
CA ASP A 304 -5.94 -16.45 -0.61
C ASP A 304 -4.60 -15.99 0.02
N ALA A 305 -4.59 -14.83 0.67
CA ALA A 305 -3.45 -14.37 1.47
C ALA A 305 -3.12 -15.35 2.61
N LYS A 306 -4.15 -15.88 3.28
CA LYS A 306 -3.97 -16.88 4.32
C LYS A 306 -3.40 -18.18 3.77
N LYS A 307 -3.92 -18.69 2.64
CA LYS A 307 -3.37 -19.85 1.93
C LYS A 307 -1.92 -19.64 1.54
N TYR A 308 -1.57 -18.46 1.03
CA TYR A 308 -0.18 -18.07 0.76
C TYR A 308 0.68 -18.15 2.02
N ALA A 309 0.26 -17.51 3.11
CA ALA A 309 0.98 -17.48 4.38
C ALA A 309 1.21 -18.88 4.97
N GLU A 310 0.17 -19.73 4.96
CA GLU A 310 0.26 -21.13 5.37
C GLU A 310 1.29 -21.91 4.52
N THR A 311 1.35 -21.64 3.21
CA THR A 311 2.27 -22.33 2.30
C THR A 311 3.72 -21.93 2.55
N VAL A 312 4.02 -20.63 2.58
CA VAL A 312 5.39 -20.14 2.82
C VAL A 312 5.87 -20.48 4.23
N ASN A 313 4.98 -20.42 5.23
CA ASN A 313 5.31 -20.82 6.59
C ASN A 313 5.66 -22.32 6.67
N ALA A 314 4.84 -23.19 6.07
CA ALA A 314 5.09 -24.63 6.07
C ALA A 314 6.41 -24.99 5.36
N PHE A 315 6.73 -24.31 4.26
CA PHE A 315 8.00 -24.47 3.57
C PHE A 315 9.19 -24.09 4.46
N ILE A 316 9.21 -22.87 5.00
CA ILE A 316 10.38 -22.38 5.72
C ILE A 316 10.61 -23.11 7.04
N VAL A 317 9.53 -23.48 7.75
CA VAL A 317 9.60 -24.31 8.96
C VAL A 317 10.27 -25.65 8.67
N LYS A 318 9.92 -26.28 7.56
CA LYS A 318 10.51 -27.56 7.13
C LYS A 318 11.96 -27.39 6.70
N GLU A 319 12.27 -26.37 5.90
CA GLU A 319 13.61 -26.14 5.34
C GLU A 319 14.63 -25.85 6.44
N THR A 320 14.24 -25.05 7.42
CA THR A 320 15.12 -24.63 8.52
C THR A 320 15.14 -25.63 9.68
N GLY A 321 14.12 -26.48 9.80
CA GLY A 321 13.90 -27.30 10.98
C GLY A 321 13.57 -26.45 12.22
N CYS A 322 12.77 -25.39 12.03
CA CYS A 322 12.43 -24.40 13.06
C CYS A 322 13.65 -23.67 13.66
N ASN A 323 14.64 -23.30 12.83
CA ASN A 323 15.78 -22.49 13.27
C ASN A 323 15.90 -21.21 12.42
N PRO A 324 15.63 -20.01 12.97
CA PRO A 324 15.69 -18.77 12.20
C PRO A 324 17.04 -18.49 11.56
N GLU A 325 18.16 -18.83 12.23
CA GLU A 325 19.53 -18.71 11.70
C GLU A 325 19.81 -19.55 10.42
N LYS A 326 18.84 -20.35 9.97
CA LYS A 326 18.93 -21.13 8.72
C LYS A 326 18.03 -20.58 7.59
N ILE A 327 17.40 -19.44 7.81
CA ILE A 327 16.69 -18.71 6.77
C ILE A 327 17.77 -18.02 5.93
N MET A 328 17.90 -18.43 4.67
CA MET A 328 18.94 -17.93 3.77
C MET A 328 18.45 -16.70 3.03
N ALA A 329 19.38 -15.82 2.65
CA ALA A 329 19.16 -14.64 1.83
C ALA A 329 18.90 -14.97 0.35
N GLY A 330 18.00 -15.93 0.10
CA GLY A 330 17.48 -16.20 -1.22
C GLY A 330 17.20 -17.68 -1.49
N TYR A 331 16.14 -17.92 -2.26
CA TYR A 331 15.70 -19.24 -2.68
C TYR A 331 15.17 -19.21 -4.12
N THR A 332 15.46 -20.24 -4.90
CA THR A 332 14.69 -20.54 -6.12
C THR A 332 13.20 -20.75 -5.77
N PRO A 333 12.25 -20.55 -6.72
CA PRO A 333 10.84 -20.76 -6.44
C PRO A 333 10.50 -22.18 -5.96
N ASP A 334 11.24 -23.20 -6.37
CA ASP A 334 11.11 -24.59 -5.90
C ASP A 334 11.84 -24.89 -4.57
N GLY A 335 12.40 -23.86 -3.93
CA GLY A 335 12.85 -23.89 -2.53
C GLY A 335 14.32 -24.23 -2.31
N LYS A 336 15.14 -24.29 -3.37
CA LYS A 336 16.59 -24.45 -3.21
C LYS A 336 17.23 -23.10 -2.87
N ALA A 337 17.96 -23.05 -1.76
CA ALA A 337 18.75 -21.87 -1.37
C ALA A 337 19.75 -21.47 -2.47
N VAL A 338 19.87 -20.15 -2.69
CA VAL A 338 20.85 -19.55 -3.62
C VAL A 338 21.96 -18.77 -2.90
N ALA A 339 21.78 -18.51 -1.61
CA ALA A 339 22.77 -17.94 -0.70
C ALA A 339 23.12 -18.92 0.44
N ASP A 340 24.23 -18.67 1.12
CA ASP A 340 24.67 -19.42 2.32
C ASP A 340 24.83 -18.53 3.57
N TRP A 341 24.25 -17.33 3.54
CA TRP A 341 24.13 -16.39 4.66
C TRP A 341 22.65 -16.04 4.91
N ASP A 342 22.35 -15.56 6.11
CA ASP A 342 21.06 -14.99 6.52
C ASP A 342 21.07 -13.46 6.42
N ASP A 343 19.89 -12.85 6.38
CA ASP A 343 19.71 -11.40 6.38
C ASP A 343 18.32 -11.06 6.96
N LEU A 344 18.26 -9.99 7.76
CA LEU A 344 17.06 -9.58 8.48
C LEU A 344 15.86 -9.31 7.56
N CYS A 345 16.09 -8.82 6.33
CA CYS A 345 15.01 -8.59 5.37
C CYS A 345 14.32 -9.89 4.90
N PHE A 346 14.97 -11.05 5.04
CA PHE A 346 14.37 -12.36 4.74
C PHE A 346 13.68 -12.97 5.95
N THR A 347 14.20 -12.72 7.15
CA THR A 347 13.70 -13.27 8.40
C THR A 347 12.46 -12.55 8.92
N ALA A 348 12.47 -11.21 8.96
CA ALA A 348 11.39 -10.44 9.59
C ALA A 348 10.02 -10.61 8.90
N PRO A 349 9.91 -10.60 7.56
CA PRO A 349 8.63 -10.78 6.87
C PRO A 349 7.95 -12.13 7.17
N LEU A 350 8.73 -13.19 7.42
CA LEU A 350 8.20 -14.52 7.74
C LEU A 350 7.52 -14.58 9.12
N MET A 351 7.83 -13.63 10.01
CA MET A 351 7.09 -13.44 11.27
C MET A 351 5.59 -13.27 10.98
N LEU A 352 5.24 -12.42 10.01
CA LEU A 352 3.84 -12.16 9.67
C LEU A 352 3.17 -13.35 8.97
N SER A 353 3.90 -14.12 8.17
CA SER A 353 3.39 -15.39 7.63
C SER A 353 3.11 -16.42 8.73
N ALA A 354 3.99 -16.51 9.75
CA ALA A 354 3.78 -17.38 10.90
C ALA A 354 2.54 -16.94 11.71
N ALA A 355 2.37 -15.63 11.94
CA ALA A 355 1.18 -15.08 12.59
C ALA A 355 -0.11 -15.37 11.80
N ALA A 356 -0.11 -15.11 10.49
CA ALA A 356 -1.27 -15.30 9.61
C ALA A 356 -1.66 -16.78 9.46
N SER A 357 -0.69 -17.70 9.50
CA SER A 357 -0.93 -19.15 9.49
C SER A 357 -1.32 -19.74 10.85
N GLY A 358 -1.25 -18.94 11.93
CA GLY A 358 -1.57 -19.36 13.29
C GLY A 358 -0.48 -20.21 13.97
N ASP A 359 0.75 -20.21 13.45
CA ASP A 359 1.90 -20.89 14.05
C ASP A 359 2.57 -20.03 15.13
N THR A 360 1.91 -19.94 16.29
CA THR A 360 2.35 -19.07 17.40
C THR A 360 3.74 -19.40 17.92
N LYS A 361 4.15 -20.67 17.92
CA LYS A 361 5.45 -21.06 18.45
C LYS A 361 6.58 -20.63 17.51
N TRP A 362 6.40 -20.85 16.21
CA TRP A 362 7.40 -20.43 15.24
C TRP A 362 7.44 -18.91 15.11
N HIS A 363 6.28 -18.26 15.14
CA HIS A 363 6.14 -16.81 15.25
C HIS A 363 7.01 -16.22 16.38
N ASP A 364 6.82 -16.70 17.62
CA ASP A 364 7.57 -16.19 18.78
C ASP A 364 9.08 -16.43 18.65
N THR A 365 9.47 -17.49 17.94
CA THR A 365 10.88 -17.81 17.67
C THR A 365 11.49 -16.83 16.67
N ILE A 366 10.79 -16.53 15.56
CA ILE A 366 11.25 -15.52 14.59
C ILE A 366 11.27 -14.14 15.23
N ARG A 367 10.21 -13.74 15.96
CA ARG A 367 10.14 -12.42 16.59
C ARG A 367 11.33 -12.20 17.53
N LYS A 368 11.69 -13.22 18.31
CA LYS A 368 12.89 -13.18 19.15
C LYS A 368 14.16 -12.96 18.32
N GLU A 369 14.33 -13.69 17.22
CA GLU A 369 15.49 -13.53 16.33
C GLU A 369 15.59 -12.10 15.77
N VAL A 370 14.47 -11.56 15.26
CA VAL A 370 14.39 -10.20 14.72
C VAL A 370 14.87 -9.16 15.73
N LEU A 371 14.45 -9.29 16.99
CA LEU A 371 14.85 -8.39 18.07
C LEU A 371 16.30 -8.63 18.53
N ASP A 372 16.80 -9.86 18.47
CA ASP A 372 18.17 -10.22 18.88
C ASP A 372 19.22 -9.77 17.83
N ILE A 373 18.89 -9.81 16.53
CA ILE A 373 19.75 -9.28 15.44
C ILE A 373 19.92 -7.76 15.59
N GLY A 374 18.83 -7.05 15.90
CA GLY A 374 18.84 -5.60 16.08
C GLY A 374 19.03 -4.84 14.75
N VAL A 375 19.78 -3.73 14.80
CA VAL A 375 20.05 -2.84 13.66
C VAL A 375 21.27 -3.34 12.88
N ASP A 376 21.05 -3.91 11.69
CA ASP A 376 22.08 -4.33 10.72
C ASP A 376 22.23 -3.37 9.52
N SER A 377 21.41 -3.52 8.47
CA SER A 377 21.41 -2.67 7.27
C SER A 377 20.14 -1.84 7.17
N TYR A 378 20.17 -0.71 6.43
CA TYR A 378 18.97 0.11 6.19
C TYR A 378 17.77 -0.75 5.76
N PHE A 379 17.99 -1.66 4.80
CA PHE A 379 16.93 -2.41 4.17
C PHE A 379 16.30 -3.43 5.13
N GLY A 380 17.13 -4.26 5.76
CA GLY A 380 16.69 -5.22 6.78
C GLY A 380 15.98 -4.55 7.95
N ASN A 381 16.53 -3.46 8.46
CA ASN A 381 16.00 -2.78 9.64
C ASN A 381 14.68 -2.07 9.36
N THR A 382 14.54 -1.45 8.19
CA THR A 382 13.32 -0.76 7.81
C THR A 382 12.17 -1.75 7.57
N ILE A 383 12.45 -2.89 6.92
CA ILE A 383 11.47 -3.98 6.76
C ILE A 383 11.10 -4.57 8.13
N ALA A 384 12.07 -4.81 9.00
CA ALA A 384 11.82 -5.30 10.35
C ALA A 384 10.95 -4.34 11.17
N MET A 385 11.21 -3.02 11.08
CA MET A 385 10.39 -2.00 11.73
C MET A 385 8.92 -2.09 11.29
N LEU A 386 8.66 -2.15 9.99
CA LEU A 386 7.30 -2.27 9.44
C LEU A 386 6.63 -3.60 9.84
N CYS A 387 7.39 -4.69 9.88
CA CYS A 387 6.89 -5.98 10.34
C CYS A 387 6.56 -5.97 11.85
N LEU A 388 7.38 -5.35 12.69
CA LEU A 388 7.15 -5.23 14.14
C LEU A 388 5.93 -4.35 14.46
N ILE A 389 5.76 -3.23 13.73
CA ILE A 389 4.54 -2.41 13.82
C ILE A 389 3.32 -3.27 13.48
N THR A 390 3.38 -4.01 12.37
CA THR A 390 2.26 -4.85 11.92
C THR A 390 1.94 -5.95 12.95
N ASP A 391 2.97 -6.62 13.46
CA ASP A 391 2.83 -7.73 14.41
C ASP A 391 2.25 -7.30 15.76
N ASP A 392 2.61 -6.11 16.24
CA ASP A 392 2.01 -5.52 17.45
C ASP A 392 0.57 -5.04 17.22
N GLY A 393 0.01 -5.31 16.03
CA GLY A 393 -1.30 -4.86 15.60
C GLY A 393 -1.34 -3.36 15.33
N GLY A 394 -0.18 -2.72 15.15
CA GLY A 394 0.06 -1.30 14.89
C GLY A 394 -0.27 -0.82 13.48
N TRP A 395 -0.51 -1.75 12.54
CA TRP A 395 -0.86 -1.39 11.16
C TRP A 395 -2.25 -0.75 11.09
N LEU A 396 -2.31 0.53 10.75
CA LEU A 396 -3.55 1.26 10.57
C LEU A 396 -4.12 1.01 9.16
N VAL A 397 -5.45 0.94 9.08
CA VAL A 397 -6.19 0.98 7.82
C VAL A 397 -6.78 2.38 7.66
N PRO A 398 -6.45 3.12 6.57
CA PRO A 398 -7.05 4.41 6.28
C PRO A 398 -8.57 4.40 6.39
N GLU A 399 -9.15 5.48 6.91
CA GLU A 399 -10.59 5.68 6.77
C GLU A 399 -10.88 6.07 5.33
N THR A 400 -11.39 5.11 4.57
CA THR A 400 -11.69 5.27 3.15
C THR A 400 -13.04 5.94 2.92
N THR A 401 -13.93 5.83 3.89
CA THR A 401 -15.05 6.76 4.01
C THR A 401 -14.49 8.12 4.40
N ALA A 402 -14.27 9.00 3.41
CA ALA A 402 -14.61 10.40 3.62
C ALA A 402 -15.95 10.35 4.31
N ALA A 403 -16.04 10.81 5.57
CA ALA A 403 -17.24 10.64 6.40
C ALA A 403 -18.44 10.82 5.49
N LYS A 404 -19.13 9.71 5.14
CA LYS A 404 -20.14 9.74 4.07
C LYS A 404 -21.07 10.86 4.49
N LEU A 405 -20.98 12.01 3.83
CA LEU A 405 -21.77 13.13 4.24
C LEU A 405 -23.12 12.84 3.62
N ASN A 406 -23.89 11.99 4.32
CA ASN A 406 -25.14 11.45 3.84
C ASN A 406 -26.01 12.61 3.38
N GLY A 407 -26.30 12.62 2.08
CA GLY A 407 -27.02 13.67 1.38
C GLY A 407 -26.19 14.61 0.51
N ASP A 408 -24.86 14.62 0.54
CA ASP A 408 -24.02 15.42 -0.37
C ASP A 408 -23.98 14.80 -1.78
N VAL A 409 -25.01 15.10 -2.56
CA VAL A 409 -25.19 14.53 -3.91
C VAL A 409 -24.49 15.34 -4.99
N ASN A 410 -24.05 16.55 -4.65
CA ASN A 410 -23.34 17.44 -5.56
C ASN A 410 -21.80 17.33 -5.42
N ASN A 411 -21.34 16.60 -4.39
CA ASN A 411 -19.96 16.31 -4.01
C ASN A 411 -19.14 17.58 -3.76
N ASP A 412 -19.74 18.56 -3.07
CA ASP A 412 -19.09 19.82 -2.68
C ASP A 412 -18.50 19.80 -1.26
N GLY A 413 -18.67 18.70 -0.53
CA GLY A 413 -18.14 18.49 0.82
C GLY A 413 -19.06 18.99 1.93
N GLU A 414 -20.25 19.51 1.61
CA GLU A 414 -21.27 19.93 2.58
C GLU A 414 -22.64 19.31 2.26
N PHE A 415 -23.44 19.00 3.28
CA PHE A 415 -24.84 18.62 3.09
C PHE A 415 -25.73 19.80 3.41
N ASN A 416 -26.25 20.46 2.37
CA ASN A 416 -27.04 21.68 2.51
C ASN A 416 -28.28 21.69 1.57
N VAL A 417 -28.93 22.85 1.44
CA VAL A 417 -30.15 23.00 0.61
C VAL A 417 -29.85 22.69 -0.86
N SER A 418 -28.64 22.97 -1.33
CA SER A 418 -28.23 22.77 -2.72
C SER A 418 -28.33 21.31 -3.12
N ASP A 419 -27.98 20.38 -2.23
CA ASP A 419 -28.09 18.95 -2.43
C ASP A 419 -29.53 18.47 -2.54
N VAL A 420 -30.38 18.91 -1.61
CA VAL A 420 -31.81 18.57 -1.64
C VAL A 420 -32.47 19.09 -2.91
N VAL A 421 -32.07 20.28 -3.37
CA VAL A 421 -32.56 20.86 -4.64
C VAL A 421 -32.03 20.10 -5.85
N LEU A 422 -30.75 19.70 -5.84
CA LEU A 422 -30.16 18.91 -6.92
C LEU A 422 -30.82 17.54 -7.01
N PHE A 423 -30.98 16.85 -5.89
CA PHE A 423 -31.67 15.56 -5.79
C PHE A 423 -33.13 15.66 -6.25
N GLN A 424 -33.86 16.70 -5.83
CA GLN A 424 -35.23 16.92 -6.28
C GLN A 424 -35.32 17.17 -7.78
N LYS A 425 -34.40 17.96 -8.35
CA LYS A 425 -34.36 18.19 -9.81
C LYS A 425 -34.08 16.90 -10.58
N TRP A 426 -33.18 16.08 -10.05
CA TRP A 426 -32.88 14.76 -10.61
C TRP A 426 -34.10 13.83 -10.56
N LEU A 427 -34.79 13.72 -9.41
CA LEU A 427 -36.04 12.95 -9.27
C LEU A 427 -37.16 13.39 -10.23
N LEU A 428 -37.20 14.68 -10.56
CA LEU A 428 -38.16 15.25 -11.51
C LEU A 428 -37.74 15.10 -12.98
N ALA A 429 -36.62 14.42 -13.24
CA ALA A 429 -36.05 14.25 -14.58
C ALA A 429 -35.84 15.59 -15.32
N VAL A 430 -35.40 16.63 -14.59
CA VAL A 430 -35.04 17.91 -15.20
C VAL A 430 -33.86 17.67 -16.16
N PRO A 431 -33.92 18.15 -17.42
CA PRO A 431 -32.86 17.91 -18.39
C PRO A 431 -31.47 18.39 -17.91
N ASN A 432 -30.42 17.61 -18.20
CA ASN A 432 -29.02 17.91 -17.91
C ASN A 432 -28.69 18.03 -16.40
N VAL A 433 -29.42 17.31 -15.55
CA VAL A 433 -29.14 17.22 -14.11
C VAL A 433 -28.56 15.85 -13.80
N GLU A 434 -27.39 15.83 -13.20
CA GLU A 434 -26.67 14.62 -12.79
C GLU A 434 -26.30 14.74 -11.30
N LEU A 435 -26.31 13.61 -10.60
CA LEU A 435 -25.80 13.51 -9.23
C LEU A 435 -24.34 13.07 -9.32
N LYS A 436 -23.42 13.89 -8.81
CA LYS A 436 -21.99 13.55 -8.83
C LYS A 436 -21.67 12.41 -7.87
N ASN A 437 -22.40 12.36 -6.76
CA ASN A 437 -22.30 11.29 -5.78
C ASN A 437 -23.70 10.72 -5.50
N TRP A 438 -24.19 9.87 -6.40
CA TRP A 438 -25.53 9.28 -6.25
C TRP A 438 -25.64 8.40 -5.00
N LYS A 439 -24.55 7.71 -4.62
CA LYS A 439 -24.50 6.86 -3.41
C LYS A 439 -24.68 7.66 -2.12
N ALA A 440 -24.20 8.91 -2.06
CA ALA A 440 -24.47 9.79 -0.92
C ALA A 440 -25.95 10.17 -0.79
N GLY A 441 -26.73 10.08 -1.87
CA GLY A 441 -28.16 10.34 -1.89
C GLY A 441 -29.03 9.18 -1.43
N ASP A 442 -28.48 7.96 -1.28
CA ASP A 442 -29.22 6.77 -0.80
C ASP A 442 -29.18 6.74 0.73
N LEU A 443 -30.12 7.44 1.36
CA LEU A 443 -30.21 7.52 2.82
C LEU A 443 -31.07 6.38 3.39
N CYS A 444 -31.77 5.62 2.55
CA CYS A 444 -32.55 4.46 2.95
C CYS A 444 -31.75 3.15 2.89
N GLU A 445 -30.55 3.17 2.29
CA GLU A 445 -29.62 2.05 2.15
C GLU A 445 -30.24 0.86 1.40
N ASP A 446 -31.00 1.13 0.35
CA ASP A 446 -31.68 0.10 -0.47
C ASP A 446 -31.20 0.04 -1.93
N ASP A 447 -30.10 0.73 -2.24
CA ASP A 447 -29.49 0.89 -3.57
C ASP A 447 -30.46 1.52 -4.60
N ARG A 448 -31.46 2.28 -4.13
CA ARG A 448 -32.44 2.97 -4.99
C ARG A 448 -32.61 4.39 -4.52
N LEU A 449 -32.52 5.32 -5.48
CA LEU A 449 -32.83 6.72 -5.22
C LEU A 449 -34.29 7.00 -5.54
N ASP A 450 -35.07 7.29 -4.50
CA ASP A 450 -36.46 7.67 -4.68
C ASP A 450 -36.96 8.77 -3.71
N VAL A 451 -38.28 8.90 -3.60
CA VAL A 451 -38.92 9.91 -2.76
C VAL A 451 -38.63 9.71 -1.27
N PHE A 452 -38.34 8.48 -0.82
CA PHE A 452 -38.05 8.16 0.57
C PHE A 452 -36.69 8.71 0.99
N ASP A 453 -35.68 8.65 0.12
CA ASP A 453 -34.38 9.31 0.34
C ASP A 453 -34.53 10.81 0.42
N MET A 454 -35.31 11.41 -0.49
CA MET A 454 -35.58 12.85 -0.45
C MET A 454 -36.28 13.26 0.86
N ILE A 455 -37.16 12.42 1.40
CA ILE A 455 -37.78 12.64 2.71
C ILE A 455 -36.74 12.56 3.83
N ALA A 456 -35.83 11.59 3.77
CA ALA A 456 -34.72 11.46 4.74
C ALA A 456 -33.80 12.68 4.69
N MET A 457 -33.36 13.11 3.50
CA MET A 457 -32.52 14.29 3.31
C MET A 457 -33.17 15.54 3.92
N ARG A 458 -34.46 15.78 3.64
CA ARG A 458 -35.19 16.94 4.21
C ARG A 458 -35.29 16.87 5.73
N LYS A 459 -35.49 15.68 6.32
CA LYS A 459 -35.51 15.51 7.77
C LYS A 459 -34.15 15.82 8.39
N HIS A 460 -33.06 15.34 7.79
CA HIS A 460 -31.71 15.62 8.25
C HIS A 460 -31.38 17.12 8.19
N LEU A 461 -31.75 17.80 7.10
CA LEU A 461 -31.54 19.24 6.93
C LEU A 461 -32.27 20.07 8.01
N ILE A 462 -33.49 19.67 8.38
CA ILE A 462 -34.28 20.34 9.42
C ILE A 462 -33.75 20.03 10.82
N ALA A 463 -33.31 18.79 11.08
CA ALA A 463 -32.78 18.40 12.38
C ALA A 463 -31.45 19.09 12.72
N GLY A 464 -30.63 19.42 11.71
CA GLY A 464 -29.40 20.20 11.86
C GLY A 464 -29.63 21.69 12.14
N GLN A 465 -30.84 22.22 11.86
CA GLN A 465 -31.24 23.57 12.22
C GLN A 465 -31.94 23.54 13.59
N SER A 466 -31.17 23.77 14.67
CA SER A 466 -31.76 23.96 15.99
C SER A 466 -32.87 25.03 15.93
N ILE A 467 -34.12 24.61 16.13
CA ILE A 467 -35.25 25.51 16.30
C ILE A 467 -35.04 26.22 17.65
N THR A 468 -34.54 27.45 17.61
CA THR A 468 -34.71 28.40 18.70
C THR A 468 -36.22 28.56 18.93
N LYS A 469 -36.73 27.88 19.96
CA LYS A 469 -38.06 28.13 20.52
C LYS A 469 -38.08 29.53 21.12
N GLU A 470 -38.37 30.52 20.29
CA GLU A 470 -39.12 31.69 20.73
C GLU A 470 -40.47 31.68 20.02
N ILE A 471 -41.51 32.00 20.78
CA ILE A 471 -42.93 32.10 20.43
C ILE A 471 -43.72 30.79 20.55
N LEU A 472 -44.14 30.50 21.78
CA LEU A 472 -45.56 30.48 22.17
C LEU A 472 -45.70 30.70 23.68
#